data_AF-A0A5C8J191-F1
#
_entry.id   AF-A0A5C8J191-F1
#
_cell.length_a   1.000
_cell.length_b   1.000
_cell.length_c   1.000
_cell.angle_alpha   90.00
_cell.angle_beta   90.00
_cell.angle_gamma   90.00
#
_symmetry.space_group_name_H-M   'P 1'
#
loop_
_entity.id
_entity.type
_entity.pdbx_description
1 polymer ?
#
loop_
_entity_poly.entity_id
_entity_poly.type
_entity_poly.pdbx_seq_one_letter_code
_entity_poly.pdbx_strand_id
1 'polypeptide(L)'
;MLVRYNENTKKIECIINVASLLPVNNFSPAVIPQDIFFVANYPELYIEIDAPEEKINAGNLYTERLNQSIGLSIHNTPVNLMAPVAFTPDKRSLKLATTFEVILPDHRITIPAKYSPMLTGRVRFAIQNARSVEFFPR
;
A
#
# COMPACT_ATOMS: atom_id res chain seq x y z
N MET A 1 3.70 -5.56 -8.06
CA MET A 1 3.63 -4.25 -7.40
C MET A 1 4.78 -3.41 -7.89
N LEU A 2 4.50 -2.20 -8.39
CA LEU A 2 5.50 -1.19 -8.73
C LEU A 2 5.69 -0.27 -7.52
N VAL A 3 6.93 0.14 -7.25
CA VAL A 3 7.26 1.08 -6.16
C VAL A 3 8.16 2.16 -6.74
N ARG A 4 7.78 3.43 -6.58
CA ARG A 4 8.58 4.57 -7.06
C ARG A 4 8.55 5.70 -6.05
N TYR A 5 9.60 6.53 -6.07
CA TYR A 5 9.63 7.78 -5.33
C TYR A 5 9.22 8.92 -6.27
N ASN A 6 8.28 9.76 -5.83
CA ASN A 6 7.86 10.94 -6.57
C ASN A 6 8.50 12.19 -5.94
N GLU A 7 9.45 12.79 -6.66
CA GLU A 7 10.20 13.96 -6.20
C GLU A 7 9.35 15.23 -6.07
N ASN A 8 8.20 15.30 -6.77
CA ASN A 8 7.33 16.48 -6.71
C ASN A 8 6.45 16.47 -5.46
N THR A 9 5.96 15.28 -5.07
CA THR A 9 5.05 15.11 -3.93
C THR A 9 5.75 14.64 -2.67
N LYS A 10 7.04 14.28 -2.76
CA LYS A 10 7.85 13.75 -1.66
C LYS A 10 7.26 12.49 -1.05
N LYS A 11 6.64 11.67 -1.90
CA LYS A 11 5.94 10.44 -1.51
C LYS A 11 6.52 9.23 -2.20
N ILE A 12 6.44 8.09 -1.52
CA ILE A 12 6.65 6.78 -2.10
C ILE A 12 5.30 6.24 -2.55
N GLU A 13 5.23 5.91 -3.83
CA GLU A 13 4.02 5.44 -4.50
C GLU A 13 4.14 3.94 -4.75
N CYS A 14 3.21 3.18 -4.21
CA CYS A 14 3.07 1.75 -4.43
C CYS A 14 1.82 1.51 -5.30
N ILE A 15 2.04 0.93 -6.47
CA ILE A 15 0.97 0.63 -7.45
C ILE A 15 0.80 -0.88 -7.55
N ILE A 16 -0.42 -1.33 -7.28
CA ILE A 16 -0.78 -2.75 -7.26
C ILE A 16 -1.85 -2.99 -8.34
N ASN A 17 -1.56 -3.88 -9.28
CA ASN A 17 -2.57 -4.35 -10.22
C ASN A 17 -3.56 -5.26 -9.49
N VAL A 18 -4.82 -4.84 -9.39
CA VAL A 18 -5.88 -5.57 -8.66
C VAL A 18 -6.14 -6.94 -9.28
N ALA A 19 -6.00 -7.09 -10.60
CA ALA A 19 -6.16 -8.37 -11.27
C ALA A 19 -5.11 -9.42 -10.83
N SER A 20 -3.96 -8.99 -10.33
CA SER A 20 -2.90 -9.87 -9.82
C SER A 20 -3.11 -10.35 -8.38
N LEU A 21 -4.14 -9.83 -7.68
CA LEU A 21 -4.42 -10.21 -6.29
C LEU A 21 -4.99 -11.63 -6.23
N LEU A 22 -4.47 -12.41 -5.28
CA LEU A 22 -4.95 -13.76 -4.99
C LEU A 22 -5.44 -13.81 -3.53
N PRO A 23 -6.51 -14.59 -3.25
CA PRO A 23 -6.87 -14.89 -1.88
C PRO A 23 -5.72 -15.56 -1.13
N VAL A 24 -5.60 -15.28 0.18
CA VAL A 24 -4.54 -15.86 1.03
C VAL A 24 -4.69 -17.37 1.22
N ASN A 25 -5.90 -17.90 1.01
CA ASN A 25 -6.22 -19.31 1.17
C ASN A 25 -6.73 -19.91 -0.15
N ASN A 26 -6.54 -21.22 -0.32
CA ASN A 26 -6.91 -21.93 -1.55
C ASN A 26 -8.42 -22.27 -1.65
N PHE A 27 -9.21 -21.94 -0.63
CA PHE A 27 -10.64 -22.29 -0.56
C PHE A 27 -11.54 -21.14 -1.04
N SER A 28 -11.02 -19.93 -1.03
CA SER A 28 -11.73 -18.72 -1.46
C SER A 28 -11.67 -18.60 -2.99
N PRO A 29 -12.79 -18.29 -3.66
CA PRO A 29 -12.79 -18.01 -5.09
C PRO A 29 -11.74 -16.95 -5.45
N ALA A 30 -10.97 -17.22 -6.51
CA ALA A 30 -9.91 -16.33 -6.96
C ALA A 30 -10.39 -14.91 -7.28
N VAL A 31 -11.69 -14.75 -7.62
CA VAL A 31 -12.35 -13.50 -8.00
C VAL A 31 -12.68 -12.57 -6.83
N ILE A 32 -12.60 -13.04 -5.57
CA ILE A 32 -13.00 -12.25 -4.41
C ILE A 32 -12.27 -10.90 -4.33
N PRO A 33 -10.92 -10.84 -4.40
CA PRO A 33 -10.20 -9.55 -4.36
C PRO A 33 -10.64 -8.61 -5.48
N GLN A 34 -10.81 -9.12 -6.70
CA GLN A 34 -11.20 -8.34 -7.88
C GLN A 34 -12.59 -7.75 -7.73
N ASP A 35 -13.53 -8.51 -7.16
CA ASP A 35 -14.87 -8.05 -6.88
C ASP A 35 -14.91 -7.02 -5.73
N ILE A 36 -14.11 -7.22 -4.68
CA ILE A 36 -14.04 -6.28 -3.55
C ILE A 36 -13.48 -4.93 -3.97
N PHE A 37 -12.46 -4.93 -4.83
CA PHE A 37 -11.80 -3.71 -5.32
C PHE A 37 -12.37 -3.21 -6.66
N PHE A 38 -13.43 -3.85 -7.17
CA PHE A 38 -14.14 -3.45 -8.39
C PHE A 38 -13.19 -3.26 -9.59
N VAL A 39 -12.39 -4.30 -9.90
CA VAL A 39 -11.29 -4.27 -10.89
C VAL A 39 -11.69 -3.71 -12.26
N ALA A 40 -12.94 -3.88 -12.68
CA ALA A 40 -13.44 -3.38 -13.97
C ALA A 40 -13.42 -1.85 -14.05
N ASN A 41 -13.63 -1.16 -12.93
CA ASN A 41 -13.61 0.30 -12.83
C ASN A 41 -12.29 0.81 -12.23
N TYR A 42 -11.65 0.02 -11.37
CA TYR A 42 -10.45 0.38 -10.63
C TYR A 42 -9.39 -0.74 -10.78
N PRO A 43 -8.70 -0.81 -11.93
CA PRO A 43 -7.75 -1.89 -12.22
C PRO A 43 -6.48 -1.83 -11.36
N GLU A 44 -6.20 -0.66 -10.78
CA GLU A 44 -5.03 -0.41 -9.96
C GLU A 44 -5.43 0.11 -8.59
N LEU A 45 -4.78 -0.41 -7.56
CA LEU A 45 -4.78 0.16 -6.21
C LEU A 45 -3.51 0.97 -6.03
N TYR A 46 -3.70 2.22 -5.63
CA TYR A 46 -2.63 3.18 -5.47
C TYR A 46 -2.50 3.56 -3.99
N ILE A 47 -1.30 3.39 -3.45
CA ILE A 47 -0.95 3.67 -2.06
C ILE A 47 0.22 4.66 -2.06
N GLU A 48 0.06 5.78 -1.37
CA GLU A 48 1.08 6.78 -1.12
C GLU A 48 1.53 6.72 0.32
N ILE A 49 2.84 6.87 0.52
CA ILE A 49 3.46 6.90 1.84
C ILE A 49 4.40 8.09 1.86
N ASP A 50 4.36 8.92 2.90
CA ASP A 50 5.32 10.02 3.05
C ASP A 50 6.75 9.48 3.08
N ALA A 51 7.63 10.10 2.28
CA ALA A 51 9.02 9.68 2.17
C ALA A 51 9.87 10.31 3.29
N PRO A 52 10.80 9.56 3.91
CA PRO A 52 11.65 10.10 4.95
C PRO A 52 12.85 10.87 4.33
N GLU A 53 12.60 12.03 3.72
CA GLU A 53 13.61 12.79 2.94
C GLU A 53 14.91 13.06 3.70
N GLU A 54 14.83 13.41 4.97
CA GLU A 54 16.01 13.65 5.80
C GLU A 54 16.91 12.42 5.89
N LYS A 55 16.32 11.22 5.98
CA LYS A 55 17.05 9.94 6.08
C LYS A 55 17.54 9.47 4.73
N ILE A 56 16.71 9.71 3.71
CA ILE A 56 17.05 9.51 2.31
C ILE A 56 18.36 10.24 1.98
N ASN A 57 18.49 11.49 2.44
CA ASN A 57 19.65 12.34 2.17
C ASN A 57 20.81 12.12 3.16
N ALA A 58 20.55 11.63 4.37
CA ALA A 58 21.58 11.45 5.41
C ALA A 58 22.57 10.30 5.13
N GLY A 59 22.34 9.45 4.13
CA GLY A 59 23.26 8.34 3.78
C GLY A 59 23.40 7.25 4.85
N ASN A 60 22.54 7.26 5.86
CA ASN A 60 22.55 6.30 6.95
C ASN A 60 22.00 4.93 6.51
N LEU A 61 22.73 3.84 6.76
CA LEU A 61 22.38 2.49 6.30
C LEU A 61 21.55 1.67 7.31
N TYR A 62 21.07 2.27 8.41
CA TYR A 62 20.30 1.55 9.42
C TYR A 62 18.79 1.55 9.11
N THR A 63 18.11 0.47 9.51
CA THR A 63 16.64 0.41 9.47
C THR A 63 16.04 1.29 10.55
N GLU A 64 15.04 2.09 10.20
CA GLU A 64 14.32 2.94 11.15
C GLU A 64 12.82 2.84 10.94
N ARG A 65 12.05 2.84 12.04
CA ARG A 65 10.59 2.85 12.01
C ARG A 65 10.09 4.27 12.30
N LEU A 66 9.38 4.84 11.33
CA LEU A 66 8.80 6.18 11.41
C LEU A 66 7.29 6.08 11.25
N ASN A 67 6.53 6.83 12.04
CA ASN A 67 5.09 6.97 11.80
C ASN A 67 4.90 7.89 10.60
N GLN A 68 4.40 7.33 9.50
CA GLN A 68 4.17 8.06 8.25
C GLN A 68 2.68 8.16 7.96
N SER A 69 2.32 9.23 7.24
CA SER A 69 1.02 9.31 6.60
C SER A 69 0.97 8.32 5.45
N ILE A 70 -0.12 7.55 5.40
CA ILE A 70 -0.43 6.63 4.32
C ILE A 70 -1.76 7.06 3.72
N GLY A 71 -1.72 7.40 2.44
CA GLY A 71 -2.90 7.68 1.63
C GLY A 71 -3.17 6.53 0.67
N LEU A 72 -4.43 6.16 0.48
CA LEU A 72 -4.84 5.27 -0.61
C LEU A 72 -6.23 5.65 -1.10
N SER A 73 -6.58 5.21 -2.31
CA SER A 73 -7.93 5.37 -2.84
C SER A 73 -8.54 4.01 -3.13
N ILE A 74 -9.70 3.74 -2.53
CA ILE A 74 -10.48 2.54 -2.81
C ILE A 74 -11.82 3.00 -3.35
N HIS A 75 -12.16 2.62 -4.59
CA HIS A 75 -13.37 3.06 -5.29
C HIS A 75 -13.51 4.59 -5.35
N ASN A 76 -12.43 5.31 -5.68
CA ASN A 76 -12.33 6.77 -5.61
C ASN A 76 -12.60 7.38 -4.22
N THR A 77 -12.70 6.57 -3.16
CA THR A 77 -12.85 7.06 -1.79
C THR A 77 -11.47 7.20 -1.17
N PRO A 78 -11.05 8.42 -0.78
CA PRO A 78 -9.77 8.62 -0.13
C PRO A 78 -9.78 8.04 1.28
N VAL A 79 -8.71 7.33 1.61
CA VAL A 79 -8.43 6.79 2.94
C VAL A 79 -7.05 7.32 3.33
N ASN A 80 -6.98 8.05 4.44
CA ASN A 80 -5.73 8.55 4.99
C ASN A 80 -5.59 8.04 6.43
N LEU A 81 -4.43 7.51 6.76
CA LEU A 81 -4.14 6.94 8.08
C LEU A 81 -2.67 7.15 8.45
N MET A 82 -2.35 7.03 9.73
CA MET A 82 -0.98 7.04 10.23
C MET A 82 -0.57 5.61 10.61
N ALA A 83 0.58 5.15 10.12
CA ALA A 83 1.11 3.84 10.48
C ALA A 83 2.64 3.84 10.56
N PRO A 84 3.23 2.94 11.37
CA PRO A 84 4.68 2.76 11.39
C PRO A 84 5.15 2.15 10.07
N VAL A 85 6.16 2.79 9.47
CA VAL A 85 6.83 2.33 8.26
C VAL A 85 8.32 2.16 8.58
N ALA A 86 8.82 0.94 8.37
CA ALA A 86 10.22 0.63 8.45
C ALA A 86 10.90 0.97 7.13
N PHE A 87 11.88 1.86 7.15
CA PHE A 87 12.70 2.22 6.01
C PHE A 87 14.09 1.63 6.17
N THR A 88 14.58 0.95 5.14
CA THR A 88 15.93 0.39 5.10
C THR A 88 16.62 0.88 3.82
N PRO A 89 17.50 1.87 3.93
CA PRO A 89 18.33 2.30 2.82
C PRO A 89 19.24 1.16 2.35
N ASP A 90 19.36 1.00 1.04
CA ASP A 90 20.27 0.08 0.36
C ASP A 90 20.99 0.89 -0.73
N LYS A 91 22.19 0.48 -1.15
CA LYS A 91 23.18 1.30 -1.88
C LYS A 91 22.64 2.15 -3.05
N ARG A 92 21.53 1.74 -3.68
CA ARG A 92 20.84 2.44 -4.78
C ARG A 92 19.31 2.32 -4.73
N SER A 93 18.75 1.97 -3.57
CA SER A 93 17.32 1.71 -3.43
C SER A 93 16.86 1.92 -2.00
N LEU A 94 15.60 2.31 -1.82
CA LEU A 94 14.97 2.31 -0.51
C LEU A 94 14.07 1.09 -0.38
N LYS A 95 14.29 0.27 0.64
CA LYS A 95 13.34 -0.78 1.02
C LYS A 95 12.38 -0.23 2.07
N LEU A 96 11.11 -0.59 1.96
CA LEU A 96 10.11 -0.26 2.95
C LEU A 96 9.27 -1.47 3.35
N ALA A 97 8.87 -1.47 4.61
CA ALA A 97 7.92 -2.42 5.16
C ALA A 97 6.92 -1.70 6.07
N THR A 98 5.64 -2.04 5.96
CA THR A 98 4.59 -1.52 6.83
C THR A 98 3.43 -2.48 6.91
N THR A 99 2.61 -2.35 7.95
CA THR A 99 1.35 -3.08 8.07
C THR A 99 0.32 -2.12 8.64
N PHE A 100 -0.83 -2.05 7.97
CA PHE A 100 -1.95 -1.20 8.38
C PHE A 100 -3.28 -1.86 8.02
N GLU A 101 -4.35 -1.39 8.64
CA GLU A 101 -5.70 -1.92 8.45
C GLU A 101 -6.64 -0.81 7.99
N VAL A 102 -7.55 -1.16 7.09
CA VAL A 102 -8.66 -0.31 6.66
C VAL A 102 -9.95 -1.07 6.91
N ILE A 103 -10.89 -0.43 7.58
CA ILE A 103 -12.24 -0.96 7.76
C ILE A 103 -13.11 -0.30 6.68
N LEU A 104 -13.39 -1.05 5.60
CA LEU A 104 -14.09 -0.53 4.42
C LEU A 104 -15.42 0.19 4.76
N PRO A 105 -16.28 -0.36 5.66
CA PRO A 105 -17.52 0.32 6.05
C PRO A 105 -17.33 1.70 6.68
N ASP A 106 -16.24 1.95 7.41
CA ASP A 106 -15.96 3.25 8.05
C ASP A 106 -15.75 4.36 7.00
N HIS A 107 -15.37 3.97 5.79
CA HIS A 107 -15.18 4.85 4.65
C HIS A 107 -16.34 4.78 3.65
N ARG A 108 -17.49 4.20 4.00
CA ARG A 108 -18.64 3.99 3.10
C ARG A 108 -18.32 3.13 1.87
N ILE A 109 -17.24 2.35 1.93
CA ILE A 109 -16.89 1.39 0.89
C ILE A 109 -17.68 0.11 1.15
N THR A 110 -18.53 -0.26 0.19
CA THR A 110 -19.43 -1.40 0.34
C THR A 110 -18.79 -2.67 -0.18
N ILE A 111 -18.90 -3.75 0.58
CA ILE A 111 -18.54 -5.10 0.13
C ILE A 111 -19.71 -5.63 -0.71
N PRO A 112 -19.46 -6.31 -1.84
CA PRO A 112 -20.52 -6.98 -2.58
C PRO A 112 -21.37 -7.88 -1.67
N ALA A 113 -22.70 -7.75 -1.74
CA ALA A 113 -23.62 -8.40 -0.79
C ALA A 113 -23.44 -9.93 -0.71
N LYS A 114 -23.06 -10.56 -1.83
CA LYS A 114 -22.72 -11.99 -1.90
C LYS A 114 -21.59 -12.43 -0.96
N TYR A 115 -20.76 -11.51 -0.48
CA TYR A 115 -19.65 -11.79 0.44
C TYR A 115 -19.90 -11.27 1.87
N SER A 116 -20.99 -10.56 2.12
CA SER A 116 -21.34 -10.01 3.45
C SER A 116 -21.32 -11.06 4.59
N PRO A 117 -21.81 -12.32 4.38
CA PRO A 117 -21.74 -13.35 5.41
C PRO A 117 -20.32 -13.86 5.72
N MET A 118 -19.37 -13.62 4.80
CA MET A 118 -18.02 -14.18 4.85
C MET A 118 -16.95 -13.15 5.22
N LEU A 119 -17.23 -11.87 4.96
CA LEU A 119 -16.25 -10.78 5.07
C LEU A 119 -16.74 -9.72 6.04
N THR A 120 -15.88 -9.35 6.99
CA THR A 120 -16.15 -8.30 7.97
C THR A 120 -15.90 -6.89 7.44
N GLY A 121 -15.32 -6.77 6.24
CA GLY A 121 -14.90 -5.48 5.67
C GLY A 121 -13.58 -4.95 6.21
N ARG A 122 -12.91 -5.68 7.10
CA ARG A 122 -11.54 -5.36 7.51
C ARG A 122 -10.55 -5.87 6.47
N VAL A 123 -9.78 -4.96 5.90
CA VAL A 123 -8.68 -5.27 4.96
C VAL A 123 -7.36 -4.91 5.64
N ARG A 124 -6.48 -5.90 5.78
CA ARG A 124 -5.11 -5.70 6.26
C ARG A 124 -4.15 -5.63 5.09
N PHE A 125 -3.43 -4.52 4.98
CA PHE A 125 -2.34 -4.34 4.04
C PHE A 125 -1.03 -4.64 4.75
N ALA A 126 -0.22 -5.55 4.17
CA ALA A 126 1.10 -5.88 4.67
C ALA A 126 2.12 -5.77 3.54
N ILE A 127 2.98 -4.77 3.62
CA ILE A 127 4.10 -4.56 2.70
C ILE A 127 5.36 -4.99 3.43
N GLN A 128 6.08 -6.00 2.94
CA GLN A 128 7.22 -6.58 3.65
C GLN A 128 8.59 -6.18 3.08
N ASN A 129 8.68 -5.99 1.77
CA ASN A 129 9.96 -5.69 1.09
C ASN A 129 9.71 -4.94 -0.21
N ALA A 130 8.94 -3.85 -0.13
CA ALA A 130 8.76 -2.95 -1.27
C ALA A 130 10.07 -2.23 -1.53
N ARG A 131 10.58 -2.29 -2.77
CA ARG A 131 11.86 -1.71 -3.16
C ARG A 131 11.63 -0.68 -4.25
N SER A 132 11.96 0.58 -3.98
CA SER A 132 12.09 1.57 -5.06
C SER A 132 13.39 1.31 -5.83
N VAL A 133 13.30 1.24 -7.15
CA VAL A 133 14.49 1.23 -8.02
C VAL A 133 14.71 2.68 -8.45
N GLU A 134 15.97 3.11 -8.41
CA GLU A 134 16.43 4.50 -8.61
C GLU A 134 16.33 5.36 -7.36
N PHE A 135 17.49 5.50 -6.74
CA PHE A 135 17.70 6.42 -5.64
C PHE A 135 19.08 7.06 -5.86
N PHE A 136 19.09 8.28 -6.39
CA PHE A 136 20.30 9.10 -6.53
C PHE A 136 20.19 10.33 -5.62
N PRO A 137 20.59 10.23 -4.35
CA PRO A 137 20.97 11.41 -3.61
C PRO A 137 22.29 11.92 -4.24
N ARG A 138 22.32 13.18 -4.63
CA ARG A 138 23.55 13.87 -5.07
C ARG A 138 24.52 14.05 -3.91
#